data_AF-A0A971X8R0-F1
#
_entry.id   AF-A0A971X8R0-F1
#
_cell.length_a   1.000
_cell.length_b   1.000
_cell.length_c   1.000
_cell.angle_alpha   90.00
_cell.angle_beta   90.00
_cell.angle_gamma   90.00
#
_symmetry.space_group_name_H-M   'P 1'
#
loop_
_entity.id
_entity.type
_entity.pdbx_description
1 polymer ?
#
loop_
_entity_poly.entity_id
_entity_poly.type
_entity_poly.pdbx_seq_one_letter_code
_entity_poly.pdbx_strand_id
1 'polypeptide(L)'
;MQPVLQTKGQWILVYDYNGKSYLVINKGKLLIEDVLEENISFGDISDKYILLITWSSTGYKRTVHLISPENATKLGSLYIDDYYPFYSVISGQDDGYFILNGIGMNSTKISTIFRKYSDNLYSGLITDIQLDGLYPVILDTPELNLFVGEDNAQCYNSNLERLWSVEFNSYISASAIFEDGRSIFALHGQEDVLCFYDPGGKEINRITVNDKIDCIVTFKNMAAVISGSSASFYKSSGKYTDTVSIPGLNVKIHFIDEKKVFVLSEHEVIVHNLKN
;
A
#
# COMPACT_ATOMS: atom_id res chain seq x y z
N MET A 1 -13.52 18.43 8.00
CA MET A 1 -13.74 17.01 8.27
C MET A 1 -13.51 16.28 6.97
N GLN A 2 -12.40 15.56 6.88
CA GLN A 2 -12.02 14.76 5.73
C GLN A 2 -12.01 13.30 6.20
N PRO A 3 -13.18 12.62 6.16
CA PRO A 3 -13.26 11.24 6.64
C PRO A 3 -12.46 10.33 5.73
N VAL A 4 -11.65 9.48 6.33
CA VAL A 4 -10.91 8.40 5.67
C VAL A 4 -11.47 7.08 6.15
N LEU A 5 -11.64 6.14 5.21
CA LEU A 5 -12.19 4.81 5.47
C LEU A 5 -11.13 3.76 5.16
N GLN A 6 -10.94 2.83 6.09
CA GLN A 6 -10.06 1.68 5.96
C GLN A 6 -10.84 0.40 6.26
N THR A 7 -10.52 -0.68 5.56
CA THR A 7 -11.24 -1.96 5.69
C THR A 7 -10.30 -3.14 5.78
N LYS A 8 -10.58 -4.05 6.71
CA LYS A 8 -9.93 -5.36 6.81
C LYS A 8 -10.96 -6.44 7.12
N GLY A 9 -11.31 -7.21 6.09
CA GLY A 9 -12.38 -8.21 6.21
C GLY A 9 -13.71 -7.57 6.59
N GLN A 10 -14.23 -7.89 7.77
CA GLN A 10 -15.49 -7.33 8.28
C GLN A 10 -15.30 -6.08 9.16
N TRP A 11 -14.05 -5.70 9.42
CA TRP A 11 -13.69 -4.51 10.19
C TRP A 11 -13.60 -3.29 9.28
N ILE A 12 -14.22 -2.21 9.71
CA ILE A 12 -14.22 -0.91 9.05
C ILE A 12 -13.79 0.13 10.10
N LEU A 13 -12.71 0.84 9.81
CA LEU A 13 -12.27 2.02 10.55
C LEU A 13 -12.64 3.26 9.75
N VAL A 14 -13.27 4.24 10.39
CA VAL A 14 -13.44 5.58 9.82
C VAL A 14 -12.81 6.58 10.77
N TYR A 15 -11.97 7.47 10.27
CA TYR A 15 -11.32 8.52 11.07
C TYR A 15 -11.30 9.86 10.34
N ASP A 16 -11.26 10.96 11.08
CA ASP A 16 -11.13 12.30 10.51
C ASP A 16 -9.64 12.62 10.29
N TYR A 17 -9.20 12.73 9.03
CA TYR A 17 -7.82 13.12 8.72
C TYR A 17 -7.55 14.56 9.19
N ASN A 18 -6.48 14.73 9.98
CA ASN A 18 -6.17 15.92 10.77
C ASN A 18 -7.21 16.30 11.84
N GLY A 19 -8.25 15.50 12.01
CA GLY A 19 -9.16 15.57 13.15
C GLY A 19 -8.72 14.63 14.26
N LYS A 20 -9.60 14.43 15.25
CA LYS A 20 -9.32 13.62 16.44
C LYS A 20 -10.25 12.43 16.61
N SER A 21 -11.35 12.40 15.86
CA SER A 21 -12.39 11.39 15.98
C SER A 21 -12.10 10.17 15.12
N TYR A 22 -12.50 9.02 15.64
CA TYR A 22 -12.53 7.76 14.90
C TYR A 22 -13.70 6.89 15.36
N LEU A 23 -14.12 5.98 14.50
CA LEU A 23 -15.15 4.99 14.78
C LEU A 23 -14.79 3.65 14.17
N VAL A 24 -15.28 2.58 14.78
CA VAL A 24 -15.09 1.20 14.32
C VAL A 24 -16.42 0.53 14.13
N ILE A 25 -16.60 -0.08 12.97
CA ILE A 25 -17.76 -0.90 12.62
C ILE A 25 -17.28 -2.31 12.33
N ASN A 26 -17.98 -3.31 12.87
CA ASN A 26 -17.75 -4.71 12.54
C ASN A 26 -19.08 -5.40 12.24
N LYS A 27 -19.17 -6.15 11.13
CA LYS A 27 -20.40 -6.84 10.70
C LYS A 27 -21.62 -5.90 10.66
N GLY A 28 -21.41 -4.65 10.23
CA GLY A 28 -22.45 -3.63 10.16
C GLY A 28 -22.90 -3.04 11.50
N LYS A 29 -22.24 -3.37 12.62
CA LYS A 29 -22.51 -2.80 13.94
C LYS A 29 -21.42 -1.82 14.36
N LEU A 30 -21.81 -0.64 14.81
CA LEU A 30 -20.91 0.32 15.44
C LEU A 30 -20.42 -0.27 16.78
N LEU A 31 -19.11 -0.36 16.94
CA LEU A 31 -18.46 -0.87 18.16
C LEU A 31 -17.83 0.27 18.97
N ILE A 32 -17.16 1.20 18.28
CA ILE A 32 -16.44 2.31 18.90
C ILE A 32 -16.84 3.60 18.19
N GLU A 33 -17.04 4.66 18.98
CA GLU A 33 -17.09 6.05 18.54
C GLU A 33 -16.34 6.86 19.62
N ASP A 34 -15.18 7.41 19.28
CA ASP A 34 -14.27 7.98 20.28
C ASP A 34 -13.38 9.10 19.69
N VAL A 35 -12.68 9.80 20.57
CA VAL A 35 -11.79 10.94 20.23
C VAL A 35 -10.44 10.80 20.93
N LEU A 36 -9.36 11.06 20.18
CA LEU A 36 -8.02 11.16 20.74
C LEU A 36 -7.72 12.58 21.22
N GLU A 37 -6.70 12.74 22.06
CA GLU A 37 -6.18 14.05 22.44
C GLU A 37 -5.41 14.73 21.29
N GLU A 38 -4.79 13.92 20.42
CA GLU A 38 -3.92 14.34 19.33
C GLU A 38 -4.61 14.18 17.96
N ASN A 39 -4.12 14.89 16.94
CA ASN A 39 -4.68 14.84 15.60
C ASN A 39 -4.22 13.58 14.87
N ILE A 40 -5.15 12.85 14.24
CA ILE A 40 -4.89 11.64 13.46
C ILE A 40 -4.38 12.03 12.07
N SER A 41 -3.26 11.46 11.65
CA SER A 41 -2.79 11.58 10.25
C SER A 41 -2.92 10.30 9.46
N PHE A 42 -2.96 9.15 10.13
CA PHE A 42 -3.08 7.87 9.47
C PHE A 42 -3.75 6.88 10.43
N GLY A 43 -4.57 6.00 9.87
CA GLY A 43 -5.16 4.88 10.59
C GLY A 43 -5.15 3.63 9.73
N ASP A 44 -5.00 2.48 10.38
CA ASP A 44 -5.21 1.15 9.81
C ASP A 44 -5.86 0.24 10.86
N ILE A 45 -6.47 -0.87 10.44
CA ILE A 45 -7.23 -1.76 11.32
C ILE A 45 -6.99 -3.24 11.01
N SER A 46 -6.89 -4.03 12.06
CA SER A 46 -6.92 -5.49 12.05
C SER A 46 -7.96 -6.01 13.05
N ASP A 47 -8.10 -7.33 13.13
CA ASP A 47 -8.87 -8.00 14.18
C ASP A 47 -8.17 -7.95 15.55
N LYS A 48 -6.86 -7.69 15.59
CA LYS A 48 -6.07 -7.59 16.84
C LYS A 48 -6.02 -6.16 17.40
N TYR A 49 -5.83 -5.16 16.53
CA TYR A 49 -5.66 -3.77 16.92
C TYR A 49 -6.02 -2.79 15.80
N ILE A 50 -6.40 -1.59 16.21
CA ILE A 50 -6.38 -0.36 15.42
C ILE A 50 -4.99 0.26 15.62
N LEU A 51 -4.35 0.65 14.52
CA LEU A 51 -3.13 1.44 14.53
C LEU A 51 -3.47 2.87 14.11
N LEU A 52 -3.19 3.85 14.98
CA LEU A 52 -3.36 5.27 14.67
C LEU A 52 -2.03 6.00 14.81
N ILE A 53 -1.61 6.70 13.75
CA ILE A 53 -0.48 7.64 13.80
C ILE A 53 -1.07 9.04 14.06
N THR A 54 -0.66 9.65 15.16
CA THR A 54 -1.07 10.99 15.56
C THR A 54 0.06 11.98 15.52
N TRP A 55 -0.27 13.27 15.54
CA TRP A 55 0.66 14.35 15.84
C TRP A 55 0.02 15.35 16.79
N SER A 56 0.88 16.02 17.55
CA SER A 56 0.53 17.16 18.37
C SER A 56 1.45 18.34 18.09
N SER A 57 0.97 19.55 18.37
CA SER A 57 1.78 20.77 18.33
C SER A 57 2.70 20.92 19.55
N THR A 58 2.60 20.00 20.51
CA THR A 58 3.28 20.05 21.81
C THR A 58 3.69 18.64 22.22
N GLY A 59 4.98 18.31 22.17
CA GLY A 59 5.49 16.98 22.56
C GLY A 59 6.27 16.27 21.45
N TYR A 60 6.19 14.93 21.44
CA TYR A 60 6.81 14.09 20.41
C TYR A 60 6.23 14.40 19.03
N LYS A 61 7.05 14.29 17.98
CA LYS A 61 6.63 14.66 16.62
C LYS A 61 5.48 13.78 16.13
N ARG A 62 5.54 12.48 16.44
CA ARG A 62 4.53 11.49 16.10
C ARG A 62 4.37 10.46 17.21
N THR A 63 3.13 10.10 17.50
CA THR A 63 2.79 8.97 18.39
C THR A 63 2.07 7.92 17.57
N VAL A 64 2.43 6.65 17.77
CA VAL A 64 1.71 5.51 17.21
C VAL A 64 0.94 4.85 18.34
N HIS A 65 -0.39 4.78 18.21
CA HIS A 65 -1.28 4.15 19.18
C HIS A 65 -1.73 2.80 18.65
N LEU A 66 -1.64 1.78 19.51
CA LEU A 66 -2.32 0.51 19.31
C LEU A 66 -3.53 0.46 20.24
N ILE A 67 -4.71 0.26 19.68
CA ILE A 67 -5.99 0.31 20.39
C ILE A 67 -6.78 -0.97 20.06
N SER A 68 -7.43 -1.57 21.04
CA SER A 68 -8.31 -2.72 20.83
C SER A 68 -9.50 -2.32 19.93
N PRO A 69 -9.76 -3.05 18.83
CA PRO A 69 -10.82 -2.70 17.89
C PRO A 69 -12.22 -3.04 18.44
N GLU A 70 -12.29 -3.81 19.53
CA GLU A 70 -13.55 -4.23 20.15
C GLU A 70 -14.09 -3.25 21.19
N ASN A 71 -13.21 -2.54 21.89
CA ASN A 71 -13.59 -1.80 23.10
C ASN A 71 -12.77 -0.52 23.36
N ALA A 72 -11.97 -0.06 22.41
CA ALA A 72 -11.14 1.13 22.50
C ALA A 72 -10.07 1.11 23.62
N THR A 73 -9.78 -0.06 24.22
CA THR A 73 -8.72 -0.16 25.24
C THR A 73 -7.36 0.08 24.61
N LYS A 74 -6.57 0.98 25.19
CA LYS A 74 -5.20 1.24 24.76
C LYS A 74 -4.31 0.02 25.03
N LEU A 75 -3.77 -0.57 23.96
CA LEU A 75 -2.84 -1.70 24.01
C LEU A 75 -1.39 -1.21 24.16
N GLY A 76 -1.08 -0.02 23.66
CA GLY A 76 0.22 0.62 23.85
C GLY A 76 0.41 1.89 23.02
N SER A 77 1.55 2.56 23.24
CA SER A 77 2.01 3.66 22.38
C SER A 77 3.50 3.59 22.09
N LEU A 78 3.87 3.99 20.89
CA LEU A 78 5.24 4.24 20.44
C LEU A 78 5.42 5.74 20.20
N TYR A 79 6.45 6.32 20.79
CA TYR A 79 6.80 7.73 20.58
C TYR A 79 7.99 7.80 19.64
N ILE A 80 7.85 8.55 18.54
CA ILE A 80 8.86 8.63 17.49
C ILE A 80 9.33 10.08 17.37
N ASP A 81 10.64 10.29 17.53
CA ASP A 81 11.28 11.61 17.55
C ASP A 81 12.32 11.83 16.44
N ASP A 82 12.81 10.74 15.84
CA ASP A 82 13.94 10.72 14.91
C ASP A 82 13.54 10.66 13.42
N TYR A 83 12.26 10.38 13.12
CA TYR A 83 11.71 10.46 11.77
C TYR A 83 10.21 10.82 11.76
N TYR A 84 9.66 11.07 10.58
CA TYR A 84 8.25 11.43 10.41
C TYR A 84 7.44 10.29 9.79
N PRO A 85 6.90 9.35 10.59
CA PRO A 85 6.02 8.31 10.09
C PRO A 85 4.71 8.92 9.56
N PHE A 86 4.30 8.49 8.37
CA PHE A 86 3.07 8.96 7.71
C PHE A 86 2.19 7.83 7.19
N TYR A 87 2.68 6.60 7.15
CA TYR A 87 1.97 5.43 6.64
C TYR A 87 2.36 4.17 7.40
N SER A 88 1.46 3.20 7.47
CA SER A 88 1.74 1.89 8.04
C SER A 88 1.06 0.77 7.25
N VAL A 89 1.65 -0.43 7.29
CA VAL A 89 1.02 -1.67 6.85
C VAL A 89 0.99 -2.62 8.03
N ILE A 90 -0.21 -3.08 8.41
CA ILE A 90 -0.37 -4.19 9.36
C ILE A 90 -0.17 -5.51 8.62
N SER A 91 0.72 -6.37 9.12
CA SER A 91 0.93 -7.70 8.52
C SER A 91 -0.38 -8.49 8.51
N GLY A 92 -0.71 -9.06 7.35
CA GLY A 92 -1.82 -10.01 7.25
C GLY A 92 -1.50 -11.39 7.80
N GLN A 93 -0.26 -11.65 8.24
CA GLN A 93 0.15 -12.92 8.83
C GLN A 93 -0.08 -12.94 10.36
N ASP A 94 -0.16 -14.14 10.91
CA ASP A 94 -0.33 -14.37 12.35
C ASP A 94 0.83 -13.83 13.22
N ASP A 95 1.96 -13.47 12.59
CA ASP A 95 3.24 -13.10 13.20
C ASP A 95 3.27 -11.75 13.97
N GLY A 96 2.14 -11.03 14.05
CA GLY A 96 1.98 -9.92 14.99
C GLY A 96 3.00 -8.80 14.83
N TYR A 97 3.11 -8.24 13.62
CA TYR A 97 3.97 -7.08 13.36
C TYR A 97 3.30 -6.07 12.42
N PHE A 98 3.81 -4.85 12.43
CA PHE A 98 3.46 -3.81 11.47
C PHE A 98 4.73 -3.11 10.99
N ILE A 99 4.66 -2.54 9.79
CA ILE A 99 5.72 -1.72 9.21
C ILE A 99 5.28 -0.27 9.24
N LEU A 100 6.13 0.62 9.75
CA LEU A 100 5.97 2.06 9.64
C LEU A 100 6.86 2.60 8.53
N ASN A 101 6.30 3.43 7.66
CA ASN A 101 7.02 4.20 6.65
C ASN A 101 6.99 5.69 7.04
N GLY A 102 8.16 6.34 6.95
CA GLY A 102 8.29 7.76 7.19
C GLY A 102 9.48 8.41 6.52
N ILE A 103 9.55 9.74 6.64
CA ILE A 103 10.65 10.55 6.09
C ILE A 103 11.71 10.78 7.17
N GLY A 104 12.97 10.49 6.85
CA GLY A 104 14.11 10.76 7.73
C GLY A 104 14.36 12.25 7.90
N MET A 105 14.70 12.67 9.13
CA MET A 105 14.85 14.09 9.49
C MET A 105 16.30 14.49 9.81
N ASN A 106 17.22 13.53 9.89
CA ASN A 106 18.57 13.73 10.40
C ASN A 106 19.60 14.01 9.30
N SER A 107 19.14 14.35 8.09
CA SER A 107 19.95 14.46 6.88
C SER A 107 19.50 15.67 6.06
N THR A 108 20.45 16.32 5.37
CA THR A 108 20.16 17.37 4.38
C THR A 108 19.55 16.79 3.09
N LYS A 109 19.67 15.48 2.89
CA LYS A 109 19.05 14.73 1.80
C LYS A 109 17.79 14.02 2.30
N ILE A 110 16.76 13.97 1.45
CA ILE A 110 15.54 13.20 1.72
C ILE A 110 15.93 11.72 1.81
N SER A 111 15.43 11.05 2.84
CA SER A 111 15.53 9.61 3.00
C SER A 111 14.20 9.05 3.48
N THR A 112 13.93 7.81 3.13
CA THR A 112 12.74 7.08 3.57
C THR A 112 13.17 6.02 4.58
N ILE A 113 12.51 6.01 5.74
CA ILE A 113 12.76 5.06 6.82
C ILE A 113 11.62 4.06 6.87
N PHE A 114 11.97 2.79 6.90
CA PHE A 114 11.04 1.69 7.14
C PHE A 114 11.44 0.97 8.42
N ARG A 115 10.49 0.81 9.33
CA ARG A 115 10.71 0.14 10.62
C ARG A 115 9.65 -0.91 10.85
N LYS A 116 10.09 -2.15 11.06
CA LYS A 116 9.23 -3.28 11.42
C LYS A 116 9.16 -3.37 12.94
N TYR A 117 7.98 -3.25 13.51
CA TYR A 117 7.72 -3.36 14.95
C TYR A 117 6.85 -4.56 15.23
N SER A 118 7.04 -5.19 16.38
CA SER A 118 6.05 -6.14 16.89
C SER A 118 4.79 -5.39 17.35
N ASP A 119 3.64 -6.04 17.23
CA ASP A 119 2.38 -5.60 17.85
C ASP A 119 2.46 -5.59 19.39
N ASN A 120 3.34 -6.41 19.96
CA ASN A 120 3.79 -6.28 21.34
C ASN A 120 4.87 -5.20 21.44
N LEU A 121 4.43 -3.96 21.68
CA LEU A 121 5.32 -2.80 21.77
C LEU A 121 6.40 -2.91 22.85
N TYR A 122 6.30 -3.82 23.83
CA TYR A 122 7.36 -4.09 24.80
C TYR A 122 8.60 -4.76 24.16
N SER A 123 8.40 -5.53 23.10
CA SER A 123 9.50 -6.16 22.35
C SER A 123 10.19 -5.20 21.38
N GLY A 124 9.52 -4.07 21.06
CA GLY A 124 10.13 -2.93 20.38
C GLY A 124 10.32 -3.09 18.86
N LEU A 125 11.39 -2.47 18.37
CA LEU A 125 11.81 -2.49 16.97
C LEU A 125 12.43 -3.85 16.63
N ILE A 126 11.89 -4.54 15.62
CA ILE A 126 12.42 -5.82 15.14
C ILE A 126 13.61 -5.57 14.20
N THR A 127 13.43 -4.70 13.21
CA THR A 127 14.42 -4.38 12.19
C THR A 127 14.06 -3.07 11.49
N ASP A 128 15.05 -2.40 10.92
CA ASP A 128 14.86 -1.16 10.17
C ASP A 128 15.80 -1.02 8.97
N ILE A 129 15.36 -0.20 8.02
CA ILE A 129 16.16 0.23 6.88
C ILE A 129 15.93 1.72 6.64
N GLN A 130 16.97 2.38 6.15
CA GLN A 130 16.91 3.74 5.65
C GLN A 130 17.37 3.75 4.19
N LEU A 131 16.52 4.25 3.30
CA LEU A 131 16.80 4.40 1.88
C LEU A 131 17.07 5.86 1.56
N ASP A 132 18.12 6.13 0.80
CA ASP A 132 18.36 7.44 0.22
C ASP A 132 17.32 7.72 -0.87
N GLY A 133 16.59 8.83 -0.75
CA GLY A 133 15.47 9.18 -1.63
C GLY A 133 14.09 8.96 -1.02
N LEU A 134 13.06 9.26 -1.82
CA LEU A 134 11.65 9.15 -1.44
C LEU A 134 11.05 7.87 -2.04
N TYR A 135 10.53 6.99 -1.19
CA TYR A 135 9.85 5.75 -1.57
C TYR A 135 8.42 5.77 -1.05
N PRO A 136 7.51 6.49 -1.73
CA PRO A 136 6.16 6.71 -1.24
C PRO A 136 5.26 5.48 -1.39
N VAL A 137 5.63 4.50 -2.21
CA VAL A 137 4.85 3.31 -2.49
C VAL A 137 5.51 2.08 -1.86
N ILE A 138 4.73 1.36 -1.06
CA ILE A 138 5.09 0.05 -0.52
C ILE A 138 4.10 -0.96 -1.08
N LEU A 139 4.61 -2.01 -1.69
CA LEU A 139 3.84 -3.14 -2.15
C LEU A 139 4.37 -4.38 -1.43
N ASP A 140 3.50 -5.12 -0.76
CA ASP A 140 3.90 -6.26 0.05
C ASP A 140 3.23 -7.56 -0.38
N THR A 141 3.96 -8.64 -0.14
CA THR A 141 3.47 -10.01 -0.11
C THR A 141 3.90 -10.63 1.23
N PRO A 142 3.37 -11.80 1.60
CA PRO A 142 3.90 -12.61 2.71
C PRO A 142 5.43 -12.67 2.83
N GLU A 143 6.16 -12.70 1.72
CA GLU A 143 7.60 -12.97 1.69
C GLU A 143 8.44 -11.75 1.32
N LEU A 144 7.85 -10.77 0.62
CA LEU A 144 8.58 -9.68 -0.03
C LEU A 144 7.96 -8.32 0.27
N ASN A 145 8.82 -7.33 0.43
CA ASN A 145 8.48 -5.91 0.49
C ASN A 145 9.15 -5.21 -0.70
N LEU A 146 8.35 -4.61 -1.57
CA LEU A 146 8.82 -3.84 -2.71
C LEU A 146 8.60 -2.34 -2.43
N PHE A 147 9.70 -1.62 -2.30
CA PHE A 147 9.72 -0.17 -2.13
C PHE A 147 9.94 0.48 -3.49
N VAL A 148 9.02 1.37 -3.87
CA VAL A 148 9.05 2.02 -5.19
C VAL A 148 9.21 3.52 -5.01
N GLY A 149 10.29 4.05 -5.60
CA GLY A 149 10.60 5.46 -5.67
C GLY A 149 10.12 6.08 -6.99
N GLU A 150 10.69 7.23 -7.32
CA GLU A 150 10.34 7.99 -8.54
C GLU A 150 10.82 7.31 -9.83
N ASP A 151 12.04 6.78 -9.83
CA ASP A 151 12.73 6.18 -10.98
C ASP A 151 13.49 4.89 -10.60
N ASN A 152 13.21 4.33 -9.43
CA ASN A 152 13.90 3.16 -8.94
C ASN A 152 12.98 2.31 -8.04
N ALA A 153 13.35 1.06 -7.87
CA ALA A 153 12.65 0.14 -6.99
C ALA A 153 13.63 -0.78 -6.27
N GLN A 154 13.33 -1.12 -5.03
CA GLN A 154 14.13 -2.00 -4.20
C GLN A 154 13.25 -3.06 -3.55
N CYS A 155 13.65 -4.32 -3.67
CA CYS A 155 12.94 -5.45 -3.10
C CYS A 155 13.72 -6.03 -1.92
N TYR A 156 12.99 -6.31 -0.86
CA TYR A 156 13.48 -6.82 0.40
C TYR A 156 12.67 -8.05 0.79
N ASN A 157 13.27 -8.97 1.54
CA ASN A 157 12.50 -10.04 2.16
C ASN A 157 11.70 -9.53 3.38
N SER A 158 10.96 -10.42 4.03
CA SER A 158 10.18 -10.12 5.24
C SER A 158 11.01 -9.69 6.46
N ASN A 159 12.32 -9.91 6.45
CA ASN A 159 13.28 -9.45 7.47
C ASN A 159 13.94 -8.11 7.11
N LEU A 160 13.49 -7.45 6.04
CA LEU A 160 14.09 -6.24 5.48
C LEU A 160 15.57 -6.43 5.07
N GLU A 161 15.93 -7.61 4.59
CA GLU A 161 17.21 -7.84 3.90
C GLU A 161 17.01 -7.61 2.39
N ARG A 162 17.87 -6.80 1.77
CA ARG A 162 17.74 -6.44 0.35
C ARG A 162 18.02 -7.65 -0.53
N LEU A 163 17.09 -7.97 -1.42
CA LEU A 163 17.21 -9.04 -2.40
C LEU A 163 17.74 -8.50 -3.74
N TRP A 164 17.14 -7.41 -4.22
CA TRP A 164 17.54 -6.76 -5.46
C TRP A 164 17.12 -5.29 -5.49
N SER A 165 17.71 -4.53 -6.41
CA SER A 165 17.37 -3.14 -6.70
C SER A 165 17.49 -2.88 -8.19
N VAL A 166 16.66 -2.01 -8.72
CA VAL A 166 16.67 -1.58 -10.12
C VAL A 166 16.50 -0.07 -10.21
N GLU A 167 17.24 0.54 -11.13
CA GLU A 167 17.09 1.95 -11.51
C GLU A 167 16.57 2.00 -12.96
N PHE A 168 15.70 2.97 -13.22
CA PHE A 168 15.07 3.20 -14.51
C PHE A 168 15.50 4.55 -15.06
N ASN A 169 15.58 4.65 -16.39
CA ASN A 169 15.83 5.93 -17.07
C ASN A 169 14.55 6.78 -17.25
N SER A 170 13.46 6.41 -16.57
CA SER A 170 12.13 6.97 -16.76
C SER A 170 11.33 6.86 -15.46
N TYR A 171 10.36 7.75 -15.31
CA TYR A 171 9.55 7.83 -14.10
C TYR A 171 8.59 6.65 -13.99
N ILE A 172 8.45 6.09 -12.79
CA ILE A 172 7.48 5.05 -12.51
C ILE A 172 6.13 5.70 -12.27
N SER A 173 5.16 5.50 -13.17
CA SER A 173 3.81 6.06 -13.03
C SER A 173 2.87 5.16 -12.21
N ALA A 174 3.09 3.86 -12.26
CA ALA A 174 2.35 2.86 -11.48
C ALA A 174 3.20 1.60 -11.29
N SER A 175 2.95 0.86 -10.23
CA SER A 175 3.64 -0.40 -9.94
C SER A 175 2.73 -1.37 -9.21
N ALA A 176 3.01 -2.66 -9.32
CA ALA A 176 2.37 -3.70 -8.52
C ALA A 176 3.29 -4.91 -8.34
N ILE A 177 3.02 -5.69 -7.30
CA ILE A 177 3.64 -7.00 -7.04
C ILE A 177 2.58 -8.10 -7.19
N PHE A 178 2.96 -9.22 -7.79
CA PHE A 178 2.14 -10.42 -7.89
C PHE A 178 2.33 -11.30 -6.66
N GLU A 179 1.41 -12.22 -6.41
CA GLU A 179 1.49 -13.15 -5.26
C GLU A 179 2.73 -14.06 -5.33
N ASP A 180 3.22 -14.36 -6.55
CA ASP A 180 4.41 -15.17 -6.78
C ASP A 180 5.73 -14.38 -6.67
N GLY A 181 5.67 -13.11 -6.24
CA GLY A 181 6.82 -12.24 -6.07
C GLY A 181 7.34 -11.59 -7.35
N ARG A 182 6.75 -11.86 -8.52
CA ARG A 182 7.01 -11.07 -9.72
C ARG A 182 6.52 -9.65 -9.53
N SER A 183 7.05 -8.71 -10.29
CA SER A 183 6.61 -7.31 -10.25
C SER A 183 6.40 -6.74 -11.64
N ILE A 184 5.56 -5.70 -11.70
CA ILE A 184 5.27 -4.93 -12.90
C ILE A 184 5.44 -3.44 -12.58
N PHE A 185 6.14 -2.74 -13.48
CA PHE A 185 6.32 -1.29 -13.42
C PHE A 185 5.83 -0.68 -14.72
N ALA A 186 4.96 0.32 -14.61
CA ALA A 186 4.66 1.21 -15.72
C ALA A 186 5.62 2.40 -15.66
N LEU A 187 6.40 2.57 -16.73
CA LEU A 187 7.35 3.65 -16.88
C LEU A 187 6.79 4.67 -17.87
N HIS A 188 6.84 5.95 -17.49
CA HIS A 188 6.43 7.08 -18.31
C HIS A 188 7.65 7.88 -18.78
N GLY A 189 7.78 8.07 -20.09
CA GLY A 189 8.96 8.67 -20.70
C GLY A 189 8.76 9.01 -22.18
N GLN A 190 9.79 8.76 -23.00
CA GLN A 190 9.68 8.91 -24.46
C GLN A 190 8.71 7.89 -25.06
N GLU A 191 8.72 6.68 -24.51
CA GLU A 191 7.74 5.63 -24.76
C GLU A 191 7.18 5.19 -23.41
N ASP A 192 5.87 5.02 -23.34
CA ASP A 192 5.24 4.42 -22.17
C ASP A 192 5.40 2.90 -22.27
N VAL A 193 5.93 2.28 -21.21
CA VAL A 193 6.23 0.85 -21.22
C VAL A 193 5.81 0.16 -19.93
N LEU A 194 5.42 -1.11 -20.06
CA LEU A 194 5.29 -2.04 -18.94
C LEU A 194 6.51 -2.93 -18.88
N CYS A 195 7.23 -2.91 -17.77
CA CYS A 195 8.36 -3.79 -17.50
C CYS A 195 7.96 -4.85 -16.45
N PHE A 196 8.12 -6.12 -16.79
CA PHE A 196 7.84 -7.24 -15.91
C PHE A 196 9.16 -7.83 -15.41
N TYR A 197 9.24 -8.05 -14.11
CA TYR A 197 10.43 -8.59 -13.44
C TYR A 197 10.11 -9.91 -12.74
N ASP A 198 11.07 -10.83 -12.76
CA ASP A 198 11.03 -12.03 -11.94
C ASP A 198 11.31 -11.71 -10.45
N PRO A 199 11.09 -12.67 -9.52
CA PRO A 199 11.34 -12.43 -8.10
C PRO A 199 12.82 -12.15 -7.77
N GLY A 200 13.74 -12.44 -8.70
CA GLY A 200 15.17 -12.16 -8.57
C GLY A 200 15.57 -10.78 -9.10
N GLY A 201 14.62 -9.95 -9.55
CA GLY A 201 14.89 -8.61 -10.03
C GLY A 201 15.41 -8.56 -11.48
N LYS A 202 15.21 -9.63 -12.26
CA LYS A 202 15.56 -9.63 -13.69
C LYS A 202 14.33 -9.30 -14.54
N GLU A 203 14.50 -8.37 -15.48
CA GLU A 203 13.46 -8.07 -16.49
C GLU A 203 13.22 -9.32 -17.35
N ILE A 204 11.97 -9.80 -17.37
CA ILE A 204 11.54 -10.95 -18.16
C ILE A 204 10.70 -10.56 -19.37
N ASN A 205 10.11 -9.37 -19.37
CA ASN A 205 9.31 -8.88 -20.48
C ASN A 205 9.20 -7.35 -20.44
N ARG A 206 9.07 -6.74 -21.62
CA ARG A 206 8.90 -5.30 -21.81
C ARG A 206 7.91 -5.05 -22.94
N ILE A 207 6.90 -4.23 -22.69
CA ILE A 207 5.78 -4.01 -23.61
C ILE A 207 5.57 -2.51 -23.75
N THR A 208 5.69 -1.98 -24.96
CA THR A 208 5.27 -0.61 -25.27
C THR A 208 3.75 -0.51 -25.20
N VAL A 209 3.25 0.49 -24.48
CA VAL A 209 1.83 0.84 -24.38
C VAL A 209 1.62 2.22 -24.98
N ASN A 210 0.42 2.46 -25.51
CA ASN A 210 0.12 3.69 -26.25
C ASN A 210 -0.40 4.82 -25.37
N ASP A 211 -0.72 4.52 -24.11
CA ASP A 211 -1.35 5.44 -23.19
C ASP A 211 -0.64 5.38 -21.84
N LYS A 212 -0.65 6.51 -21.13
CA LYS A 212 -0.11 6.61 -19.78
C LYS A 212 -0.90 5.70 -18.84
N ILE A 213 -0.18 4.93 -18.04
CA ILE A 213 -0.80 4.04 -17.05
C ILE A 213 -1.06 4.81 -15.76
N ASP A 214 -2.32 4.81 -15.34
CA ASP A 214 -2.80 5.49 -14.14
C ASP A 214 -2.68 4.62 -12.89
N CYS A 215 -2.94 3.32 -13.04
CA CYS A 215 -2.96 2.39 -11.91
C CYS A 215 -2.72 0.94 -12.37
N ILE A 216 -2.14 0.14 -11.48
CA ILE A 216 -2.03 -1.31 -11.67
C ILE A 216 -2.60 -1.97 -10.42
N VAL A 217 -3.52 -2.92 -10.63
CA VAL A 217 -4.09 -3.75 -9.56
C VAL A 217 -3.76 -5.21 -9.86
N THR A 218 -3.26 -5.94 -8.87
CA THR A 218 -2.93 -7.36 -9.01
C THR A 218 -3.87 -8.25 -8.20
N PHE A 219 -4.11 -9.45 -8.71
CA PHE A 219 -4.72 -10.55 -7.99
C PHE A 219 -4.08 -11.85 -8.44
N LYS A 220 -3.42 -12.55 -7.51
CA LYS A 220 -2.62 -13.74 -7.78
C LYS A 220 -1.61 -13.48 -8.90
N ASN A 221 -1.80 -14.13 -10.05
CA ASN A 221 -0.96 -14.06 -11.25
C ASN A 221 -1.53 -13.17 -12.36
N MET A 222 -2.53 -12.34 -12.07
CA MET A 222 -3.15 -11.41 -13.02
C MET A 222 -2.93 -9.97 -12.58
N ALA A 223 -2.63 -9.08 -13.53
CA ALA A 223 -2.62 -7.64 -13.36
C ALA A 223 -3.70 -7.03 -14.25
N ALA A 224 -4.46 -6.09 -13.69
CA ALA A 224 -5.25 -5.14 -14.44
C ALA A 224 -4.45 -3.83 -14.52
N VAL A 225 -4.10 -3.44 -15.74
CA VAL A 225 -3.36 -2.22 -16.06
C VAL A 225 -4.37 -1.21 -16.58
N ILE A 226 -4.58 -0.15 -15.81
CA ILE A 226 -5.63 0.84 -16.05
C ILE A 226 -5.04 2.06 -16.74
N SER A 227 -5.67 2.49 -17.82
CA SER A 227 -5.34 3.71 -18.54
C SER A 227 -6.63 4.38 -19.01
N GLY A 228 -6.92 5.53 -18.40
CA GLY A 228 -8.14 6.31 -18.59
C GLY A 228 -9.41 5.47 -18.42
N SER A 229 -10.16 5.32 -19.51
CA SER A 229 -11.45 4.62 -19.55
C SER A 229 -11.34 3.11 -19.84
N SER A 230 -10.12 2.56 -19.83
CA SER A 230 -9.86 1.16 -20.18
C SER A 230 -8.96 0.45 -19.17
N ALA A 231 -9.10 -0.87 -19.12
CA ALA A 231 -8.19 -1.74 -18.40
C ALA A 231 -7.76 -2.91 -19.29
N SER A 232 -6.47 -3.13 -19.39
CA SER A 232 -5.87 -4.27 -20.08
C SER A 232 -5.32 -5.27 -19.07
N PHE A 233 -5.48 -6.56 -19.35
CA PHE A 233 -5.15 -7.62 -18.40
C PHE A 233 -3.93 -8.40 -18.86
N TYR A 234 -2.98 -8.59 -17.94
CA TYR A 234 -1.72 -9.28 -18.19
C TYR A 234 -1.46 -10.35 -17.13
N LYS A 235 -0.90 -11.48 -17.54
CA LYS A 235 -0.31 -12.45 -16.60
C LYS A 235 0.99 -11.90 -16.01
N SER A 236 1.46 -12.49 -14.90
CA SER A 236 2.75 -12.15 -14.29
C SER A 236 3.96 -12.33 -15.21
N SER A 237 3.83 -13.08 -16.30
CA SER A 237 4.83 -13.20 -17.37
C SER A 237 4.82 -12.05 -18.40
N GLY A 238 3.90 -11.09 -18.28
CA GLY A 238 3.61 -10.08 -19.30
C GLY A 238 2.78 -10.59 -20.48
N LYS A 239 2.18 -11.79 -20.41
CA LYS A 239 1.29 -12.26 -21.47
C LYS A 239 -0.04 -11.49 -21.40
N TYR A 240 -0.37 -10.74 -22.46
CA TYR A 240 -1.69 -10.12 -22.63
C TYR A 240 -2.80 -11.17 -22.64
N THR A 241 -3.90 -10.88 -21.95
CA THR A 241 -5.03 -11.79 -21.76
C THR A 241 -6.31 -11.21 -22.34
N ASP A 242 -6.68 -10.00 -21.96
CA ASP A 242 -7.94 -9.38 -22.37
C ASP A 242 -7.91 -7.85 -22.19
N THR A 243 -8.96 -7.18 -22.64
CA THR A 243 -9.19 -5.75 -22.39
C THR A 243 -10.67 -5.48 -22.17
N VAL A 244 -10.97 -4.45 -21.38
CA VAL A 244 -12.31 -3.95 -21.15
C VAL A 244 -12.28 -2.42 -21.13
N SER A 245 -13.34 -1.80 -21.64
CA SER A 245 -13.53 -0.36 -21.58
C SER A 245 -14.92 -0.06 -21.07
N ILE A 246 -15.04 1.01 -20.29
CA ILE A 246 -16.29 1.47 -19.72
C ILE A 246 -16.35 3.01 -19.82
N PRO A 247 -17.51 3.61 -20.12
CA PRO A 247 -17.67 5.06 -20.07
C PRO A 247 -17.30 5.63 -18.70
N GLY A 248 -16.48 6.69 -18.69
CA GLY A 248 -16.03 7.37 -17.48
C GLY A 248 -14.60 7.87 -17.64
N LEU A 249 -14.15 8.67 -16.68
CA LEU A 249 -12.77 9.17 -16.64
C LEU A 249 -11.91 8.36 -15.67
N ASN A 250 -12.50 7.87 -14.58
CA ASN A 250 -11.80 7.08 -13.57
C ASN A 250 -12.35 5.66 -13.53
N VAL A 251 -11.58 4.73 -14.09
CA VAL A 251 -11.87 3.30 -13.99
C VAL A 251 -11.22 2.73 -12.74
N LYS A 252 -11.98 1.92 -12.00
CA LYS A 252 -11.47 1.08 -10.92
C LYS A 252 -11.76 -0.38 -11.23
N ILE A 253 -10.80 -1.23 -10.91
CA ILE A 253 -10.90 -2.68 -11.08
C ILE A 253 -10.84 -3.35 -9.71
N HIS A 254 -11.80 -4.23 -9.45
CA HIS A 254 -11.77 -5.12 -8.29
C HIS A 254 -11.89 -6.57 -8.77
N PHE A 255 -10.87 -7.37 -8.49
CA PHE A 255 -10.91 -8.80 -8.81
C PHE A 255 -11.90 -9.54 -7.91
N ILE A 256 -12.76 -10.35 -8.53
CA ILE A 256 -13.62 -11.31 -7.83
C ILE A 256 -12.87 -12.64 -7.72
N ASP A 257 -12.31 -13.08 -8.85
CA ASP A 257 -11.44 -14.24 -8.99
C ASP A 257 -10.52 -14.06 -10.23
N GLU A 258 -9.76 -15.09 -10.60
CA GLU A 258 -8.82 -15.02 -11.75
C GLU A 258 -9.50 -14.89 -13.13
N LYS A 259 -10.83 -15.03 -13.19
CA LYS A 259 -11.65 -15.04 -14.40
C LYS A 259 -12.70 -13.94 -14.41
N LYS A 260 -12.94 -13.27 -13.29
CA LYS A 260 -14.01 -12.27 -13.16
C LYS A 260 -13.55 -11.04 -12.40
N VAL A 261 -13.94 -9.88 -12.90
CA VAL A 261 -13.65 -8.59 -12.28
C VAL A 261 -14.89 -7.72 -12.26
N PHE A 262 -15.03 -6.91 -11.22
CA PHE A 262 -15.86 -5.72 -11.27
C PHE A 262 -15.08 -4.60 -11.95
N VAL A 263 -15.71 -3.95 -12.91
CA VAL A 263 -15.22 -2.73 -13.56
C VAL A 263 -16.17 -1.61 -13.17
N LEU A 264 -15.63 -0.57 -12.53
CA LEU A 264 -16.41 0.53 -11.98
C LEU A 264 -15.96 1.83 -12.63
N SER A 265 -16.92 2.68 -12.94
CA SER A 265 -16.72 4.09 -13.28
C SER A 265 -17.64 4.98 -12.45
N GLU A 266 -17.63 6.28 -12.70
CA GLU A 266 -18.56 7.23 -12.10
C GLU A 266 -20.01 6.98 -12.51
N HIS A 267 -20.23 6.25 -13.61
CA HIS A 267 -21.53 6.09 -14.25
C HIS A 267 -22.13 4.70 -14.04
N GLU A 268 -21.30 3.66 -13.97
CA GLU A 268 -21.80 2.30 -13.89
C GLU A 268 -20.81 1.31 -13.26
N VAL A 269 -21.35 0.13 -12.91
CA VAL A 269 -20.58 -1.01 -12.44
C VAL A 269 -20.97 -2.23 -13.26
N ILE A 270 -20.01 -2.86 -13.91
CA ILE A 270 -20.21 -4.08 -14.69
C ILE A 270 -19.36 -5.22 -14.15
N VAL A 271 -19.79 -6.45 -14.44
CA VAL A 271 -18.98 -7.66 -14.23
C VAL A 271 -18.41 -8.09 -15.57
N HIS A 272 -17.08 -8.10 -15.69
CA HIS A 272 -16.39 -8.57 -16.89
C HIS A 272 -15.81 -9.96 -16.68
N ASN A 273 -16.02 -10.86 -17.65
CA ASN A 273 -15.44 -12.20 -17.65
C ASN A 273 -14.19 -12.20 -18.53
N LEU A 274 -13.03 -12.50 -17.94
CA LEU A 274 -11.75 -12.53 -18.63
C LEU A 274 -11.68 -13.72 -19.58
N LYS A 275 -11.21 -13.46 -20.80
CA LYS A 275 -10.91 -14.51 -21.79
C LYS A 275 -9.67 -15.31 -21.31
N ASN A 276 -9.74 -16.64 -21.32
CA ASN A 276 -8.59 -17.50 -20.99
C ASN A 276 -7.66 -17.70 -22.20
#